data_AF-A0AAV1Z3B6-F1
#
_entry.id   AF-A0AAV1Z3B6-F1
#
_cell.length_a   1.000
_cell.length_b   1.000
_cell.length_c   1.000
_cell.angle_alpha   90.00
_cell.angle_beta   90.00
_cell.angle_gamma   90.00
#
_symmetry.space_group_name_H-M   'P 1'
#
loop_
_entity.id
_entity.type
_entity.pdbx_description
1 polymer ?
#
loop_
_entity_poly.entity_id
_entity_poly.type
_entity_poly.pdbx_seq_one_letter_code
_entity_poly.pdbx_strand_id
1 'polypeptide(L)' 'FGVLPEPRNYHAAVYYREHIYVTGGCDPDKRNCGEMVATNTTYCLNIHSSEWIQKSEMLCTRSHHGLVAFQGKLYAIG' A
#
# COMPACT_ATOMS: atom_id res chain seq x y z
N PHE A 1 11.52 -11.21 8.16
CA PHE A 1 11.20 -9.92 7.53
C PHE A 1 9.82 -9.49 8.01
N GLY A 2 9.63 -8.23 8.39
CA GLY A 2 8.50 -7.77 9.22
C GLY A 2 7.12 -8.09 8.68
N VAL A 3 6.15 -8.23 9.60
CA VAL A 3 4.75 -8.53 9.27
C VAL A 3 4.04 -7.23 8.84
N LEU A 4 3.48 -7.23 7.64
CA LEU A 4 2.66 -6.11 7.15
C LEU A 4 1.46 -5.94 8.10
N PRO A 5 1.18 -4.72 8.61
CA PRO A 5 0.17 -4.53 9.66
C PRO A 5 -1.25 -4.94 9.28
N GLU A 6 -1.59 -4.89 7.99
CA GLU A 6 -2.92 -5.28 7.51
C GLU A 6 -2.78 -6.21 6.29
N PRO A 7 -3.48 -7.37 6.29
CA PRO A 7 -3.60 -8.24 5.13
C PRO A 7 -4.14 -7.47 3.93
N ARG A 8 -3.65 -7.76 2.72
CA ARG A 8 -4.19 -7.13 1.50
C ARG A 8 -3.90 -7.91 0.21
N ASN A 9 -4.87 -7.90 -0.70
CA ASN A 9 -4.72 -8.24 -2.13
C ASN A 9 -4.88 -6.99 -3.00
N TYR A 10 -4.52 -7.09 -4.28
CA TYR A 10 -4.67 -6.01 -5.28
C TYR A 10 -4.06 -4.66 -4.90
N HIS A 11 -3.09 -4.66 -3.98
CA HIS A 11 -2.30 -3.49 -3.62
C HIS A 11 -1.23 -3.23 -4.68
N ALA A 12 -0.70 -2.01 -4.70
CA ALA A 12 0.45 -1.67 -5.51
C ALA A 12 1.67 -1.43 -4.62
N ALA A 13 2.84 -1.86 -5.08
CA ALA A 13 4.09 -1.71 -4.35
C ALA A 13 5.19 -1.09 -5.22
N VAL A 14 6.09 -0.32 -4.60
CA VAL A 14 7.26 0.26 -5.27
C VAL A 14 8.44 0.36 -4.31
N TYR A 15 9.64 0.08 -4.80
CA TYR A 15 10.88 0.36 -4.08
C TYR A 15 11.34 1.80 -4.34
N TYR A 16 11.60 2.56 -3.29
CA TYR A 16 12.04 3.94 -3.38
C TYR A 16 12.85 4.35 -2.15
N ARG A 17 14.06 4.88 -2.36
CA ARG A 17 14.98 5.35 -1.29
C ARG A 17 15.15 4.34 -0.14
N GLU A 18 15.49 3.09 -0.46
CA GLU A 18 15.72 2.03 0.54
C GLU A 18 14.47 1.62 1.34
N HIS A 19 13.29 1.98 0.85
CA HIS A 19 12.02 1.60 1.44
C HIS A 19 11.13 0.94 0.40
N ILE A 20 10.30 -0.02 0.84
CA ILE A 20 9.22 -0.58 0.02
C ILE A 20 7.93 0.10 0.46
N TYR A 21 7.30 0.83 -0.45
CA TYR A 21 5.99 1.43 -0.24
C TYR A 21 4.92 0.50 -0.76
N VAL A 22 3.84 0.34 0.01
CA VAL A 22 2.66 -0.43 -0.33
C VAL A 22 1.45 0.48 -0.17
N THR A 23 0.62 0.58 -1.19
CA THR A 23 -0.55 1.49 -1.20
C THR A 23 -1.81 0.73 -1.58
N GLY A 24 -2.92 1.10 -0.94
CA GLY A 24 -4.26 0.60 -1.26
C GLY A 24 -4.38 -0.93 -1.19
N GLY A 25 -5.17 -1.48 -2.09
CA GLY A 25 -5.61 -2.87 -2.10
C GLY A 25 -6.90 -3.08 -1.30
N CYS A 26 -7.25 -4.33 -1.07
CA CYS A 26 -8.39 -4.72 -0.25
C CYS A 26 -7.94 -5.71 0.82
N ASP A 27 -8.47 -5.59 2.03
CA ASP A 27 -8.30 -6.60 3.06
C ASP A 27 -9.21 -7.80 2.72
N PRO A 28 -8.67 -9.01 2.49
CA PRO A 28 -9.46 -10.17 2.07
C PRO A 28 -10.52 -10.59 3.11
N ASP A 29 -10.31 -10.23 4.39
CA ASP A 29 -11.21 -10.58 5.49
C ASP A 29 -12.28 -9.50 5.72
N LYS A 30 -12.11 -8.30 5.16
CA LYS A 30 -13.09 -7.21 5.26
C LYS A 30 -13.95 -7.12 4.03
N ARG A 31 -15.23 -7.42 4.21
CA ARG A 31 -16.26 -7.31 3.17
C ARG A 31 -17.42 -6.43 3.63
N ASN A 32 -18.01 -5.71 2.68
CA ASN A 32 -19.23 -4.95 2.91
C ASN A 32 -20.30 -5.45 1.92
N CYS A 33 -21.41 -5.97 2.44
CA CYS A 33 -22.47 -6.58 1.62
C CYS A 33 -21.97 -7.65 0.62
N GLY A 34 -20.92 -8.40 0.98
CA GLY A 34 -20.33 -9.45 0.13
C GLY A 34 -19.20 -8.97 -0.78
N GLU A 35 -19.03 -7.66 -0.97
CA GLU A 35 -18.00 -7.04 -1.80
C GLU A 35 -16.73 -6.73 -1.02
N MET A 36 -15.57 -6.79 -1.69
CA MET A 36 -14.28 -6.37 -1.10
C MET A 36 -14.24 -4.85 -0.92
N VAL A 37 -13.69 -4.39 0.20
CA VAL A 37 -13.57 -2.95 0.49
C VAL A 37 -12.15 -2.48 0.23
N ALA A 38 -11.99 -1.57 -0.73
CA ALA A 38 -10.70 -0.94 -1.02
C ALA A 38 -10.27 0.01 0.09
N THR A 39 -8.95 0.10 0.33
CA THR A 39 -8.35 1.04 1.28
C THR A 39 -7.54 2.13 0.60
N ASN A 40 -7.28 3.23 1.31
CA ASN A 40 -6.40 4.31 0.92
C ASN A 40 -5.08 4.31 1.74
N THR A 41 -4.88 3.32 2.61
CA THR A 41 -3.71 3.26 3.48
C THR A 41 -2.40 3.12 2.71
N THR A 42 -1.36 3.75 3.23
CA THR A 42 0.01 3.65 2.71
C THR A 42 0.92 3.13 3.81
N TYR A 43 1.66 2.07 3.53
CA TYR A 43 2.68 1.51 4.41
C TYR A 43 4.06 1.59 3.76
N CYS A 44 5.07 1.70 4.59
CA CYS A 44 6.46 1.85 4.20
C CYS A 44 7.29 0.88 5.03
N LEU A 45 7.93 -0.09 4.39
CA LEU A 45 8.89 -1.00 5.00
C LEU A 45 10.29 -0.40 4.89
N ASN A 46 10.96 -0.22 6.02
CA ASN A 46 12.41 0.00 6.03
C ASN A 46 13.11 -1.36 5.85
N ILE A 47 13.91 -1.51 4.79
CA ILE A 47 14.53 -2.81 4.46
C ILE A 47 15.64 -3.20 5.44
N HIS A 48 16.25 -2.23 6.13
CA HIS A 48 17.35 -2.46 7.07
C HIS A 48 16.83 -2.87 8.44
N SER A 49 15.81 -2.18 8.97
CA SER A 49 15.20 -2.53 10.26
C SER A 49 14.13 -3.62 10.14
N SER A 50 13.64 -3.90 8.93
CA SER A 50 12.49 -4.79 8.70
C SER A 50 11.21 -4.32 9.39
N GLU A 51 11.07 -3.01 9.64
CA GLU A 51 9.90 -2.42 10.30
C GLU A 51 8.96 -1.74 9.31
N TRP A 52 7.67 -1.94 9.52
CA TRP A 52 6.61 -1.27 8.79
C TRP A 52 6.15 -0.01 9.52
N ILE A 53 6.02 1.09 8.77
CA ILE A 53 5.52 2.36 9.27
C ILE A 53 4.34 2.79 8.40
N GLN A 54 3.22 3.17 9.02
CA GLN A 54 2.11 3.78 8.30
C GLN A 54 2.48 5.22 7.90
N LYS A 55 2.28 5.55 6.63
CA LYS A 55 2.47 6.89 6.07
C LYS A 55 1.11 7.56 5.86
N SER A 56 1.13 8.81 5.39
CA SER A 56 -0.08 9.51 4.99
C SER A 56 -0.89 8.71 3.98
N GLU A 57 -2.20 8.70 4.18
CA GLU A 57 -3.13 8.00 3.30
C GLU A 57 -3.24 8.68 1.93
N MET A 58 -3.66 7.90 0.92
CA MET A 58 -4.06 8.44 -0.37
C MET A 58 -5.38 9.22 -0.24
N LEU A 59 -5.61 10.15 -1.18
CA LEU A 59 -6.84 10.96 -1.23
C LEU A 59 -8.12 10.15 -1.50
N CYS A 60 -7.98 8.97 -2.08
CA CYS A 60 -9.07 8.05 -2.41
C CYS A 60 -8.60 6.62 -2.19
N THR A 61 -9.56 5.73 -1.92
CA THR A 61 -9.32 4.29 -1.86
C THR A 61 -9.01 3.78 -3.26
N ARG A 62 -8.06 2.84 -3.37
CA ARG A 62 -7.66 2.26 -4.67
C ARG A 62 -7.36 0.77 -4.51
N SER A 63 -7.72 -0.01 -5.53
CA SER A 63 -7.29 -1.40 -5.73
C SER A 63 -7.02 -1.61 -7.21
N HIS A 64 -6.19 -2.60 -7.54
CA HIS A 64 -5.76 -2.91 -8.92
C HIS A 64 -5.01 -1.76 -9.64
N HIS A 65 -4.56 -0.74 -8.90
CA HIS A 65 -3.83 0.39 -9.47
C HIS A 65 -2.33 0.07 -9.66
N GLY A 66 -1.65 0.92 -10.42
CA GLY A 66 -0.19 0.95 -10.52
C GLY A 66 0.42 1.96 -9.54
N LEU A 67 1.62 1.68 -9.06
CA LEU A 67 2.41 2.60 -8.25
C LEU A 67 3.80 2.78 -8.85
N VAL A 68 4.19 4.01 -9.12
CA VAL A 68 5.49 4.35 -9.73
C VAL A 68 6.20 5.44 -8.96
N ALA A 69 7.51 5.30 -8.79
CA ALA A 69 8.39 6.34 -8.28
C ALA A 69 8.98 7.13 -9.45
N PHE A 70 8.74 8.43 -9.49
CA PHE A 70 9.25 9.31 -10.55
C PHE A 70 9.60 10.68 -9.98
N GLN A 71 10.77 11.23 -10.36
CA GLN A 71 11.24 12.57 -9.95
C GLN A 71 11.05 12.89 -8.45
N GLY A 72 11.40 11.93 -7.60
CA GLY A 72 11.36 12.12 -6.16
C GLY A 72 9.99 11.94 -5.50
N LYS A 73 8.97 11.53 -6.24
CA LYS A 73 7.58 11.38 -5.80
C LYS A 73 7.03 10.01 -6.15
N LEU A 74 5.99 9.58 -5.44
CA LEU A 74 5.23 8.37 -5.73
C LEU A 74 3.89 8.73 -6.38
N TYR A 75 3.51 8.00 -7.42
CA TYR A 75 2.28 8.20 -8.17
C TYR A 75 1.47 6.92 -8.19
N ALA A 76 0.29 6.95 -7.57
CA ALA A 76 -0.72 5.90 -7.68
C ALA A 76 -1.64 6.23 -8.87
N ILE A 77 -1.68 5.34 -9.86
CA ILE A 77 -2.34 5.56 -11.15
C ILE A 77 -3.29 4.40 -11.44
N GLY A 78 -4.53 4.70 -11.80
CA GLY A 78 -5.60 3.71 -11.92
C GLY A 78 -6.49 3.66 -10.68
#